data_AF-A0A316MWB4-F1
#
_entry.id   AF-A0A316MWB4-F1
#
_cell.length_a   1.000
_cell.length_b   1.000
_cell.length_c   1.000
_cell.angle_alpha   90.00
_cell.angle_beta   90.00
_cell.angle_gamma   90.00
#
_symmetry.space_group_name_H-M   'P 1'
#
loop_
_entity.id
_entity.type
_entity.pdbx_description
1 polymer ?
#
loop_
_entity_poly.entity_id
_entity_poly.type
_entity_poly.pdbx_seq_one_letter_code
_entity_poly.pdbx_strand_id
1 'polypeptide(L)'
;MTIDEFYTRLMSLTGNRDRRVEERIDAALKLLQQAKPEDEVTAARFESITYGVITSMLDKENSGHAYDVEMLQALTLSAESMIRGQLERSLKDFRKGVYPLIDGGRVPFATLVEAVGRIVAALRSTVFNHDRYGILDAFIRHAAKVADAGEEYDREAVADMSRELYRLDNLLSIHGADDEAILKFISEEELLEIREHPQEGELKKDRVEYSRRWEDVYYDVEDELDEMFAETPRRMGFCFEYWQAKADLLARKYRILWRNPHEMNPNVIFD
;
A
#
# COMPACT_ATOMS: atom_id res chain seq x y z
N MET A 1 15.95 8.79 -22.94
CA MET A 1 16.06 9.77 -21.84
C MET A 1 16.33 8.97 -20.58
N THR A 2 17.35 9.33 -19.81
CA THR A 2 17.63 8.62 -18.55
C THR A 2 16.67 9.05 -17.45
N ILE A 3 16.59 8.26 -16.37
CA ILE A 3 15.78 8.61 -15.19
C ILE A 3 16.27 9.94 -14.57
N ASP A 4 17.58 10.16 -14.48
CA ASP A 4 18.14 11.38 -13.88
C ASP A 4 17.84 12.63 -14.71
N GLU A 5 17.97 12.53 -16.04
CA GLU A 5 17.60 13.60 -16.97
C GLU A 5 16.12 13.94 -16.86
N PHE A 6 15.28 12.91 -16.77
CA PHE A 6 13.83 13.07 -16.64
C PHE A 6 13.46 13.73 -15.32
N TYR A 7 14.00 13.23 -14.20
CA TYR A 7 13.76 13.79 -12.88
C TYR A 7 14.16 15.27 -12.80
N THR A 8 15.33 15.62 -13.36
CA THR A 8 15.79 17.01 -13.38
C THR A 8 14.83 17.93 -14.15
N ARG A 9 14.35 17.48 -15.32
CA ARG A 9 13.36 18.24 -16.11
C ARG A 9 12.03 18.34 -15.37
N LEU A 10 11.58 17.25 -14.76
CA LEU A 10 10.34 17.19 -14.00
C LEU A 10 10.36 18.16 -12.81
N MET A 11 11.47 18.21 -12.05
CA MET A 11 11.66 19.15 -10.94
C MET A 11 11.65 20.61 -11.42
N SER A 12 12.21 20.90 -12.60
CA SER A 12 12.15 22.25 -13.19
C SER A 12 10.72 22.66 -13.57
N LEU A 13 9.94 21.74 -14.16
CA LEU A 13 8.55 22.01 -14.55
C LEU A 13 7.66 22.18 -13.32
N THR A 14 7.73 21.23 -12.39
CA THR A 14 6.93 21.24 -11.17
C THR A 14 7.39 22.26 -10.15
N GLY A 15 8.62 22.79 -10.24
CA GLY A 15 9.11 23.87 -9.38
C GLY A 15 8.79 25.29 -9.88
N ASN A 16 8.25 25.43 -11.09
CA ASN A 16 8.04 26.74 -11.71
C ASN A 16 6.80 27.46 -11.14
N ARG A 17 7.03 28.34 -10.16
CA ARG A 17 5.97 29.13 -9.49
C ARG A 17 5.36 30.25 -10.32
N ASP A 18 5.91 30.56 -11.49
CA ASP A 18 5.30 31.52 -12.42
C ASP A 18 4.09 30.92 -13.17
N ARG A 19 3.88 29.61 -13.02
CA ARG A 19 2.76 28.85 -13.60
C ARG A 19 1.78 28.42 -12.53
N ARG A 20 0.53 28.25 -12.94
CA ARG A 20 -0.51 27.67 -12.09
C ARG A 20 -0.21 26.20 -11.78
N VAL A 21 -0.78 25.68 -10.69
CA VAL A 21 -0.58 24.30 -10.25
C VAL A 21 -1.01 23.31 -11.33
N GLU A 22 -2.17 23.55 -11.94
CA GLU A 22 -2.76 22.73 -12.99
C GLU A 22 -1.83 22.66 -14.22
N GLU A 23 -1.26 23.81 -14.62
CA GLU A 23 -0.30 23.89 -15.73
C GLU A 23 1.01 23.14 -15.46
N ARG A 24 1.43 23.08 -14.18
CA ARG A 24 2.62 22.33 -13.74
C ARG A 24 2.35 20.83 -13.77
N ILE A 25 1.16 20.39 -13.35
CA ILE A 25 0.72 18.99 -13.45
C ILE A 25 0.67 18.57 -14.93
N ASP A 26 0.02 19.34 -15.79
CA ASP A 26 -0.08 19.05 -17.22
C ASP A 26 1.29 18.95 -17.89
N ALA A 27 2.20 19.86 -17.53
CA ALA A 27 3.58 19.82 -18.04
C ALA A 27 4.33 18.56 -17.59
N ALA A 28 4.15 18.13 -16.34
CA ALA A 28 4.74 16.90 -15.82
C ALA A 28 4.19 15.66 -16.56
N LEU A 29 2.88 15.56 -16.73
CA LEU A 29 2.24 14.44 -17.45
C LEU A 29 2.64 14.41 -18.93
N LYS A 30 2.77 15.59 -19.55
CA LYS A 30 3.27 15.68 -20.94
C LYS A 30 4.72 15.22 -21.06
N LEU A 31 5.57 15.52 -20.08
CA LEU A 31 6.95 15.02 -20.05
C LEU A 31 6.97 13.49 -19.90
N LEU A 32 6.12 12.93 -19.02
CA LEU A 32 5.97 11.49 -18.86
C LEU A 32 5.59 10.79 -20.18
N GLN A 33 4.62 11.33 -20.93
CA GLN A 33 4.22 10.81 -22.24
C GLN A 33 5.36 10.85 -23.29
N GLN A 34 6.33 11.74 -23.13
CA GLN A 34 7.50 11.83 -24.00
C GLN A 34 8.60 10.84 -23.63
N ALA A 35 8.60 10.29 -22.41
CA ALA A 35 9.65 9.40 -21.94
C ALA A 35 9.72 8.10 -22.75
N LYS A 36 8.57 7.54 -23.11
CA LYS A 36 8.41 6.34 -23.97
C LYS A 36 9.51 5.27 -23.74
N PRO A 37 9.68 4.76 -22.51
CA PRO A 37 10.62 3.69 -22.25
C PRO A 37 10.20 2.40 -22.96
N GLU A 38 11.16 1.50 -23.16
CA GLU A 38 10.97 0.28 -23.96
C GLU A 38 10.25 -0.84 -23.20
N ASP A 39 10.39 -0.89 -21.87
CA ASP A 39 9.79 -1.92 -21.02
C ASP A 39 8.81 -1.34 -19.99
N GLU A 40 7.86 -2.16 -19.56
CA GLU A 40 6.75 -1.78 -18.67
C GLU A 40 7.21 -1.44 -17.25
N VAL A 41 8.25 -2.11 -16.74
CA VAL A 41 8.77 -1.86 -15.38
C VAL A 41 9.43 -0.48 -15.36
N THR A 42 10.25 -0.17 -16.34
CA THR A 42 10.83 1.16 -16.51
C THR A 42 9.72 2.20 -16.72
N ALA A 43 8.71 1.94 -17.55
CA ALA A 43 7.55 2.83 -17.69
C ALA A 43 6.91 3.17 -16.34
N ALA A 44 6.65 2.15 -15.52
CA ALA A 44 6.10 2.32 -14.18
C ALA A 44 7.04 3.09 -13.24
N ARG A 45 8.36 2.98 -13.38
CA ARG A 45 9.32 3.79 -12.62
C ARG A 45 9.26 5.27 -12.99
N PHE A 46 9.14 5.60 -14.28
CA PHE A 46 8.92 6.98 -14.72
C PHE A 46 7.60 7.55 -14.19
N GLU A 47 6.53 6.73 -14.20
CA GLU A 47 5.23 7.08 -13.62
C GLU A 47 5.33 7.34 -12.12
N SER A 48 5.94 6.45 -11.36
CA SER A 48 6.13 6.58 -9.91
C SER A 48 6.89 7.86 -9.54
N ILE A 49 7.97 8.15 -10.27
CA ILE A 49 8.71 9.42 -10.11
C ILE A 49 7.81 10.63 -10.42
N THR A 50 7.03 10.56 -11.50
CA THR A 50 6.12 11.65 -11.91
C THR A 50 5.10 11.96 -10.82
N TYR A 51 4.40 10.93 -10.36
CA TYR A 51 3.38 11.08 -9.35
C TYR A 51 3.97 11.47 -7.98
N GLY A 52 5.13 10.93 -7.60
CA GLY A 52 5.83 11.31 -6.37
C GLY A 52 6.28 12.76 -6.35
N VAL A 53 6.72 13.32 -7.48
CA VAL A 53 7.07 14.75 -7.56
C VAL A 53 5.81 15.62 -7.55
N ILE A 54 4.74 15.21 -8.23
CA ILE A 54 3.44 15.91 -8.18
C ILE A 54 2.91 15.95 -6.75
N THR A 55 2.93 14.84 -6.00
CA THR A 55 2.48 14.83 -4.60
C THR A 55 3.34 15.73 -3.72
N SER A 56 4.67 15.71 -3.87
CA SER A 56 5.57 16.62 -3.13
C SER A 56 5.35 18.10 -3.46
N MET A 57 4.96 18.38 -4.69
CA MET A 57 4.56 19.73 -5.12
C MET A 57 3.24 20.13 -4.46
N LEU A 58 2.21 19.30 -4.57
CA LEU A 58 0.87 19.56 -4.04
C LEU A 58 0.86 19.69 -2.52
N ASP A 59 1.65 18.90 -1.79
CA ASP A 59 1.80 19.00 -0.33
C ASP A 59 2.17 20.43 0.14
N LYS A 60 2.94 21.16 -0.67
CA LYS A 60 3.35 22.55 -0.36
C LYS A 60 2.33 23.59 -0.77
N GLU A 61 1.51 23.30 -1.78
CA GLU A 61 0.57 24.25 -2.40
C GLU A 61 -0.85 24.08 -1.86
N ASN A 62 -1.19 22.91 -1.29
CA ASN A 62 -2.55 22.50 -0.94
C ASN A 62 -2.97 22.84 0.50
N SER A 63 -2.41 23.92 1.08
CA SER A 63 -2.77 24.35 2.44
C SER A 63 -4.26 24.73 2.60
N GLY A 64 -4.94 25.05 1.49
CA GLY A 64 -6.36 25.41 1.44
C GLY A 64 -7.32 24.27 1.04
N HIS A 65 -6.85 23.02 0.92
CA HIS A 65 -7.65 21.89 0.46
C HIS A 65 -8.23 22.04 -0.96
N ALA A 66 -7.60 22.89 -1.78
CA ALA A 66 -8.05 23.18 -3.15
C ALA A 66 -7.71 22.06 -4.14
N TYR A 67 -6.76 21.20 -3.79
CA TYR A 67 -6.19 20.15 -4.64
C TYR A 67 -6.22 18.77 -3.97
N ASP A 68 -7.13 18.55 -3.01
CA ASP A 68 -7.22 17.27 -2.29
C ASP A 68 -7.53 16.11 -3.24
N VAL A 69 -8.35 16.35 -4.26
CA VAL A 69 -8.72 15.34 -5.26
C VAL A 69 -7.50 14.97 -6.10
N GLU A 70 -6.78 15.95 -6.63
CA GLU A 70 -5.57 15.75 -7.44
C GLU A 70 -4.46 15.09 -6.61
N MET A 71 -4.33 15.48 -5.34
CA MET A 71 -3.37 14.88 -4.41
C MET A 71 -3.69 13.39 -4.17
N LEU A 72 -4.97 13.06 -3.92
CA LEU A 72 -5.37 11.66 -3.71
C LEU A 72 -5.21 10.83 -4.98
N GLN A 73 -5.54 11.38 -6.15
CA GLN A 73 -5.32 10.72 -7.44
C GLN A 73 -3.84 10.46 -7.70
N ALA A 74 -2.98 11.46 -7.45
CA ALA A 74 -1.53 11.30 -7.60
C ALA A 74 -0.96 10.27 -6.62
N LEU A 75 -1.42 10.24 -5.36
CA LEU A 75 -1.05 9.19 -4.41
C LEU A 75 -1.51 7.81 -4.89
N THR A 76 -2.74 7.68 -5.36
CA THR A 76 -3.28 6.41 -5.87
C THR A 76 -2.43 5.86 -7.02
N LEU A 77 -2.16 6.69 -8.03
CA LEU A 77 -1.35 6.33 -9.19
C LEU A 77 0.11 6.08 -8.81
N SER A 78 0.64 6.81 -7.83
CA SER A 78 1.98 6.59 -7.27
C SER A 78 2.08 5.19 -6.66
N ALA A 79 1.10 4.78 -5.85
CA ALA A 79 1.13 3.46 -5.22
C ALA A 79 1.11 2.32 -6.24
N GLU A 80 0.22 2.39 -7.23
CA GLU A 80 0.12 1.38 -8.29
C GLU A 80 1.38 1.30 -9.17
N SER A 81 1.96 2.45 -9.49
CA SER A 81 3.20 2.52 -10.28
C SER A 81 4.42 2.05 -9.48
N MET A 82 4.45 2.22 -8.16
CA MET A 82 5.48 1.62 -7.30
C MET A 82 5.43 0.09 -7.33
N ILE A 83 4.24 -0.52 -7.28
CA ILE A 83 4.10 -1.98 -7.43
C ILE A 83 4.57 -2.43 -8.82
N ARG A 84 4.05 -1.82 -9.90
CA ARG A 84 4.46 -2.19 -11.27
C ARG A 84 5.94 -1.94 -11.57
N GLY A 85 6.54 -0.95 -10.90
CA GLY A 85 7.94 -0.56 -11.04
C GLY A 85 8.91 -1.37 -10.18
N GLN A 86 8.42 -2.32 -9.37
CA GLN A 86 9.20 -3.08 -8.38
C GLN A 86 9.92 -2.15 -7.39
N LEU A 87 9.17 -1.18 -6.84
CA LEU A 87 9.61 -0.18 -5.87
C LEU A 87 8.77 -0.27 -4.59
N GLU A 88 8.32 -1.47 -4.24
CA GLU A 88 7.37 -1.72 -3.16
C GLU A 88 7.88 -1.16 -1.83
N ARG A 89 9.20 -1.21 -1.57
CA ARG A 89 9.86 -0.62 -0.39
C ARG A 89 9.50 0.86 -0.19
N SER A 90 9.22 1.62 -1.25
CA SER A 90 8.84 3.04 -1.20
C SER A 90 7.42 3.28 -0.67
N LEU A 91 6.60 2.24 -0.51
CA LEU A 91 5.27 2.31 0.11
C LEU A 91 5.32 2.30 1.65
N LYS A 92 6.50 2.24 2.26
CA LYS A 92 6.61 2.38 3.72
C LYS A 92 6.07 3.73 4.17
N ASP A 93 5.27 3.74 5.23
CA ASP A 93 4.64 4.95 5.79
C ASP A 93 3.68 5.68 4.83
N PHE A 94 3.22 5.02 3.76
CA PHE A 94 2.35 5.62 2.74
C PHE A 94 1.07 6.23 3.32
N ARG A 95 0.56 5.67 4.43
CA ARG A 95 -0.62 6.22 5.13
C ARG A 95 -0.48 7.69 5.50
N LYS A 96 0.75 8.19 5.74
CA LYS A 96 0.99 9.57 6.17
C LYS A 96 0.51 10.59 5.12
N GLY A 97 0.59 10.25 3.84
CA GLY A 97 0.09 11.11 2.76
C GLY A 97 -1.42 11.00 2.55
N VAL A 98 -1.98 9.80 2.78
CA VAL A 98 -3.40 9.50 2.48
C VAL A 98 -4.32 9.90 3.63
N TYR A 99 -3.92 9.65 4.88
CA TYR A 99 -4.74 9.89 6.07
C TYR A 99 -5.33 11.30 6.15
N PRO A 100 -4.56 12.40 5.93
CA PRO A 100 -5.11 13.76 6.04
C PRO A 100 -6.22 14.05 5.03
N LEU A 101 -6.18 13.40 3.86
CA LEU A 101 -7.18 13.58 2.80
C LEU A 101 -8.50 12.87 3.12
N ILE A 102 -8.45 11.80 3.93
CA ILE A 102 -9.64 11.08 4.40
C ILE A 102 -10.25 11.80 5.61
N ASP A 103 -9.44 12.17 6.60
CA ASP A 103 -9.94 12.66 7.89
C ASP A 103 -10.40 14.13 7.84
N GLY A 104 -9.67 14.98 7.11
CA GLY A 104 -9.94 16.43 7.05
C GLY A 104 -10.00 17.01 5.64
N GLY A 105 -9.85 16.17 4.60
CA GLY A 105 -9.86 16.60 3.22
C GLY A 105 -11.24 16.90 2.67
N ARG A 106 -11.27 17.54 1.49
CA ARG A 106 -12.47 17.88 0.71
C ARG A 106 -12.58 16.98 -0.52
N VAL A 107 -12.37 15.69 -0.33
CA VAL A 107 -12.51 14.68 -1.39
C VAL A 107 -13.95 14.15 -1.39
N PRO A 108 -14.66 14.13 -2.54
CA PRO A 108 -15.97 13.49 -2.63
C PRO A 108 -15.91 12.02 -2.22
N PHE A 109 -16.94 11.53 -1.52
CA PHE A 109 -16.97 10.16 -0.99
C PHE A 109 -16.76 9.09 -2.07
N ALA A 110 -17.40 9.23 -3.23
CA ALA A 110 -17.22 8.30 -4.36
C ALA A 110 -15.75 8.21 -4.81
N THR A 111 -15.04 9.35 -4.84
CA THR A 111 -13.61 9.39 -5.16
C THR A 111 -12.78 8.74 -4.05
N LEU A 112 -13.15 8.92 -2.78
CA LEU A 112 -12.50 8.23 -1.66
C LEU A 112 -12.63 6.71 -1.78
N VAL A 113 -13.83 6.19 -2.06
CA VAL A 113 -14.08 4.75 -2.22
C VAL A 113 -13.16 4.16 -3.28
N GLU A 114 -13.12 4.77 -4.48
CA GLU A 114 -12.29 4.26 -5.58
C GLU A 114 -10.79 4.32 -5.24
N ALA A 115 -10.32 5.47 -4.75
CA ALA A 115 -8.91 5.68 -4.46
C ALA A 115 -8.41 4.79 -3.30
N VAL A 116 -9.16 4.73 -2.20
CA VAL A 116 -8.81 3.91 -1.03
C VAL A 116 -8.77 2.43 -1.42
N GLY A 117 -9.75 1.94 -2.18
CA GLY A 117 -9.75 0.55 -2.64
C GLY A 117 -8.50 0.18 -3.44
N ARG A 118 -8.07 1.08 -4.33
CA ARG A 118 -6.87 0.89 -5.16
C ARG A 118 -5.57 0.98 -4.33
N ILE A 119 -5.48 1.93 -3.41
CA ILE A 119 -4.33 2.05 -2.49
C ILE A 119 -4.22 0.84 -1.57
N VAL A 120 -5.35 0.39 -1.01
CA VAL A 120 -5.41 -0.81 -0.15
C VAL A 120 -4.99 -2.05 -0.94
N ALA A 121 -5.42 -2.20 -2.19
CA ALA A 121 -4.99 -3.29 -3.06
C ALA A 121 -3.47 -3.26 -3.30
N ALA A 122 -2.89 -2.09 -3.56
CA ALA A 122 -1.44 -1.94 -3.71
C ALA A 122 -0.69 -2.28 -2.40
N LEU A 123 -1.17 -1.83 -1.24
CA LEU A 123 -0.53 -2.14 0.03
C LEU A 123 -0.67 -3.63 0.40
N ARG A 124 -1.79 -4.27 0.03
CA ARG A 124 -2.01 -5.71 0.23
C ARG A 124 -0.98 -6.57 -0.51
N SER A 125 -0.43 -6.11 -1.63
CA SER A 125 0.66 -6.80 -2.34
C SER A 125 2.04 -6.57 -1.71
N THR A 126 2.12 -5.86 -0.58
CA THR A 126 3.37 -5.61 0.15
C THR A 126 3.29 -6.17 1.57
N VAL A 127 4.38 -6.03 2.32
CA VAL A 127 4.39 -6.37 3.75
C VAL A 127 3.74 -5.31 4.64
N PHE A 128 3.46 -4.10 4.15
CA PHE A 128 3.06 -2.93 4.96
C PHE A 128 1.58 -2.97 5.42
N ASN A 129 1.24 -3.99 6.19
CA ASN A 129 -0.07 -4.22 6.77
C ASN A 129 -0.50 -3.11 7.74
N HIS A 130 0.41 -2.49 8.46
CA HIS A 130 0.09 -1.39 9.39
C HIS A 130 -0.27 -0.08 8.67
N ASP A 131 0.28 0.14 7.47
CA ASP A 131 -0.13 1.24 6.60
C ASP A 131 -1.52 0.99 6.05
N ARG A 132 -1.77 -0.22 5.53
CA ARG A 132 -3.08 -0.67 5.06
C ARG A 132 -4.16 -0.54 6.14
N TYR A 133 -3.90 -1.05 7.34
CA TYR A 133 -4.78 -0.94 8.51
C TYR A 133 -5.12 0.54 8.81
N GLY A 134 -4.11 1.41 8.85
CA GLY A 134 -4.32 2.82 9.19
C GLY A 134 -5.17 3.58 8.17
N ILE A 135 -5.04 3.25 6.88
CA ILE A 135 -5.87 3.83 5.82
C ILE A 135 -7.31 3.33 5.92
N LEU A 136 -7.49 2.02 6.12
CA LEU A 136 -8.81 1.42 6.28
C LEU A 136 -9.54 1.99 7.51
N ASP A 137 -8.88 2.06 8.67
CA ASP A 137 -9.47 2.62 9.89
C ASP A 137 -9.93 4.07 9.68
N ALA A 138 -9.09 4.92 9.07
CA ALA A 138 -9.47 6.30 8.76
C ALA A 138 -10.69 6.36 7.83
N PHE A 139 -10.72 5.53 6.78
CA PHE A 139 -11.81 5.49 5.82
C PHE A 139 -13.12 5.01 6.46
N ILE A 140 -13.09 3.94 7.26
CA ILE A 140 -14.28 3.42 7.94
C ILE A 140 -14.84 4.41 8.96
N ARG A 141 -13.98 5.09 9.73
CA ARG A 141 -14.41 6.17 10.64
C ARG A 141 -15.05 7.33 9.88
N HIS A 142 -14.50 7.72 8.73
CA HIS A 142 -15.08 8.75 7.88
C HIS A 142 -16.45 8.31 7.34
N ALA A 143 -16.54 7.09 6.80
CA ALA A 143 -17.80 6.54 6.30
C ALA A 143 -18.88 6.46 7.40
N ALA A 144 -18.51 6.11 8.63
CA ALA A 144 -19.43 6.09 9.76
C ALA A 144 -20.02 7.48 10.05
N LYS A 145 -19.20 8.54 10.00
CA LYS A 145 -19.66 9.93 10.14
C LYS A 145 -20.62 10.32 9.02
N VAL A 146 -20.32 9.94 7.77
CA VAL A 146 -21.18 10.19 6.59
C VAL A 146 -22.52 9.48 6.75
N ALA A 147 -22.51 8.22 7.21
CA ALA A 147 -23.72 7.46 7.47
C ALA A 147 -24.58 8.09 8.59
N ASP A 148 -23.96 8.58 9.67
CA ASP A 148 -24.66 9.26 10.77
C ASP A 148 -25.27 10.60 10.34
N ALA A 149 -24.65 11.29 9.38
CA ALA A 149 -25.19 12.49 8.76
C ALA A 149 -26.37 12.20 7.80
N GLY A 150 -26.63 10.93 7.46
CA GLY A 150 -27.65 10.53 6.50
C GLY A 150 -27.29 10.89 5.05
N GLU A 151 -26.00 11.08 4.76
CA GLU A 151 -25.49 11.35 3.43
C GLU A 151 -25.41 10.07 2.57
N GLU A 152 -25.32 10.22 1.25
CA GLU A 152 -25.21 9.08 0.33
C GLU A 152 -23.79 8.49 0.32
N TYR A 153 -23.69 7.16 0.43
CA TYR A 153 -22.43 6.43 0.41
C TYR A 153 -22.62 5.03 -0.19
N ASP A 154 -21.52 4.46 -0.69
CA ASP A 154 -21.49 3.07 -1.16
C ASP A 154 -21.36 2.12 0.04
N ARG A 155 -22.49 1.58 0.49
CA ARG A 155 -22.52 0.70 1.67
C ARG A 155 -21.78 -0.62 1.45
N GLU A 156 -21.84 -1.18 0.25
CA GLU A 156 -21.24 -2.49 -0.03
C GLU A 156 -19.71 -2.37 -0.02
N ALA A 157 -19.17 -1.35 -0.70
CA ALA A 157 -17.73 -1.09 -0.69
C ALA A 157 -17.19 -0.83 0.73
N VAL A 158 -17.93 -0.07 1.54
CA VAL A 158 -17.54 0.18 2.94
C VAL A 158 -17.64 -1.09 3.79
N ALA A 159 -18.62 -1.95 3.56
CA ALA A 159 -18.73 -3.23 4.26
C ALA A 159 -17.54 -4.15 3.94
N ASP A 160 -17.12 -4.23 2.67
CA ASP A 160 -15.96 -5.04 2.28
C ASP A 160 -14.66 -4.56 2.90
N MET A 161 -14.43 -3.25 2.89
CA MET A 161 -13.27 -2.65 3.58
C MET A 161 -13.35 -2.81 5.09
N SER A 162 -14.55 -2.79 5.68
CA SER A 162 -14.76 -3.06 7.11
C SER A 162 -14.34 -4.48 7.49
N ARG A 163 -14.70 -5.47 6.66
CA ARG A 163 -14.29 -6.86 6.87
C ARG A 163 -12.77 -7.02 6.79
N GLU A 164 -12.14 -6.34 5.84
CA GLU A 164 -10.67 -6.34 5.72
C GLU A 164 -10.00 -5.70 6.93
N LEU A 165 -10.47 -4.52 7.37
CA LEU A 165 -9.97 -3.84 8.57
C LEU A 165 -10.04 -4.77 9.79
N TYR A 166 -11.18 -5.41 10.02
CA TYR A 166 -11.38 -6.24 11.20
C TYR A 166 -10.54 -7.54 11.15
N ARG A 167 -10.35 -8.13 9.96
CA ARG A 167 -9.36 -9.23 9.81
C ARG A 167 -7.96 -8.77 10.19
N LEU A 168 -7.53 -7.61 9.69
CA LEU A 168 -6.22 -7.05 9.99
C LEU A 168 -6.05 -6.72 11.47
N ASP A 169 -7.06 -6.15 12.11
CA ASP A 169 -7.04 -5.84 13.55
C ASP A 169 -6.67 -7.07 14.39
N ASN A 170 -7.31 -8.20 14.07
CA ASN A 170 -7.10 -9.48 14.75
C ASN A 170 -5.78 -10.16 14.34
N LEU A 171 -5.34 -10.03 13.09
CA LEU A 171 -4.06 -10.57 12.62
C LEU A 171 -2.86 -9.81 13.20
N LEU A 172 -2.92 -8.47 13.19
CA LEU A 172 -1.90 -7.58 13.76
C LEU A 172 -1.91 -7.59 15.30
N SER A 173 -3.00 -8.08 15.92
CA SER A 173 -3.23 -8.05 17.37
C SER A 173 -3.20 -6.63 17.94
N ILE A 174 -3.76 -5.66 17.20
CA ILE A 174 -3.78 -4.23 17.59
C ILE A 174 -5.06 -3.88 18.38
N HIS A 175 -6.17 -4.62 18.19
CA HIS A 175 -7.45 -4.43 18.90
C HIS A 175 -7.84 -2.95 19.05
N GLY A 176 -7.73 -2.20 17.96
CA GLY A 176 -7.94 -0.76 17.89
C GLY A 176 -9.02 -0.33 16.91
N ALA A 177 -9.61 -1.28 16.19
CA ALA A 177 -10.73 -1.03 15.30
C ALA A 177 -11.95 -0.52 16.10
N ASP A 178 -12.71 0.40 15.51
CA ASP A 178 -13.91 0.95 16.12
C ASP A 178 -15.12 0.07 15.80
N ASP A 179 -15.44 -0.85 16.72
CA ASP A 179 -16.56 -1.77 16.57
C ASP A 179 -17.88 -1.04 16.30
N GLU A 180 -18.12 0.12 16.92
CA GLU A 180 -19.35 0.90 16.70
C GLU A 180 -19.41 1.43 15.27
N ALA A 181 -18.30 1.93 14.74
CA ALA A 181 -18.22 2.37 13.34
C ALA A 181 -18.43 1.19 12.38
N ILE A 182 -17.81 0.04 12.66
CA ILE A 182 -17.89 -1.14 11.79
C ILE A 182 -19.28 -1.77 11.79
N LEU A 183 -19.95 -1.83 12.94
CA LEU A 183 -21.30 -2.40 13.11
C LEU A 183 -22.38 -1.66 12.30
N LYS A 184 -22.09 -0.46 11.79
CA LYS A 184 -22.97 0.23 10.83
C LYS A 184 -23.02 -0.46 9.48
N PHE A 185 -21.95 -1.17 9.10
CA PHE A 185 -21.76 -1.71 7.75
C PHE A 185 -21.84 -3.23 7.72
N ILE A 186 -21.38 -3.93 8.77
CA ILE A 186 -21.46 -5.38 8.91
C ILE A 186 -22.11 -5.78 10.23
N SER A 187 -22.69 -6.98 10.28
CA SER A 187 -23.42 -7.46 11.46
C SER A 187 -22.49 -7.91 12.59
N GLU A 188 -23.03 -7.97 13.81
CA GLU A 188 -22.31 -8.52 14.97
C GLU A 188 -21.93 -10.00 14.77
N GLU A 189 -22.79 -10.77 14.09
CA GLU A 189 -22.53 -12.17 13.75
C GLU A 189 -21.32 -12.30 12.80
N GLU A 190 -21.27 -11.47 11.75
CA GLU A 190 -20.13 -11.43 10.82
C GLU A 190 -18.84 -11.00 11.52
N LEU A 191 -18.90 -10.01 12.43
CA LEU A 191 -17.75 -9.59 13.22
C LEU A 191 -17.21 -10.74 14.08
N LEU A 192 -18.09 -11.46 14.78
CA LEU A 192 -17.70 -12.60 15.60
C LEU A 192 -17.05 -13.69 14.75
N GLU A 193 -17.60 -13.99 13.57
CA GLU A 193 -17.02 -14.97 12.65
C GLU A 193 -15.60 -14.57 12.21
N ILE A 194 -15.39 -13.31 11.84
CA ILE A 194 -14.06 -12.81 11.46
C ILE A 194 -13.08 -12.88 12.64
N ARG A 195 -13.54 -12.61 13.87
CA ARG A 195 -12.71 -12.65 15.07
C ARG A 195 -12.21 -14.05 15.39
N GLU A 196 -13.09 -15.05 15.26
CA GLU A 196 -12.73 -16.44 15.55
C GLU A 196 -11.88 -17.05 14.42
N HIS A 197 -12.01 -16.54 13.19
CA HIS A 197 -11.29 -17.03 12.01
C HIS A 197 -10.63 -15.90 11.19
N PRO A 198 -9.69 -15.14 11.78
CA PRO A 198 -9.04 -14.04 11.08
C PRO A 198 -7.99 -14.62 10.13
N GLN A 199 -8.30 -14.67 8.85
CA GLN A 199 -7.40 -15.20 7.82
C GLN A 199 -7.50 -14.40 6.52
N GLU A 200 -6.36 -14.27 5.84
CA GLU A 200 -6.28 -13.74 4.49
C GLU A 200 -5.75 -14.81 3.54
N GLY A 201 -6.54 -15.13 2.50
CA GLY A 201 -6.20 -16.18 1.53
C GLY A 201 -6.28 -17.59 2.13
N GLU A 202 -5.85 -18.59 1.34
CA GLU A 202 -5.98 -20.01 1.71
C GLU A 202 -4.83 -20.53 2.58
N LEU A 203 -3.67 -19.87 2.53
CA LEU A 203 -2.46 -20.31 3.23
C LEU A 203 -2.35 -19.65 4.61
N LYS A 204 -1.95 -20.46 5.60
CA LYS A 204 -1.56 -19.95 6.92
C LYS A 204 -0.23 -19.21 6.80
N LYS A 205 -0.16 -18.05 7.45
CA LYS A 205 1.06 -17.24 7.59
C LYS A 205 1.53 -17.24 9.03
N ASP A 206 2.83 -17.05 9.24
CA ASP A 206 3.34 -16.86 10.60
C ASP A 206 2.85 -15.51 11.14
N ARG A 207 2.46 -15.46 12.41
CA ARG A 207 2.05 -14.23 13.10
C ARG A 207 3.10 -13.13 13.03
N VAL A 208 4.39 -13.50 12.95
CA VAL A 208 5.46 -12.50 12.83
C VAL A 208 5.34 -11.66 11.55
N GLU A 209 4.76 -12.19 10.48
CA GLU A 209 4.53 -11.47 9.21
C GLU A 209 3.56 -10.29 9.35
N TYR A 210 2.78 -10.28 10.43
CA TYR A 210 1.86 -9.21 10.80
C TYR A 210 2.46 -8.24 11.83
N SER A 211 3.78 -8.27 12.05
CA SER A 211 4.46 -7.37 13.00
C SER A 211 5.20 -6.23 12.30
N ARG A 212 5.31 -5.06 12.94
CA ARG A 212 6.17 -3.96 12.43
C ARG A 212 7.61 -4.39 12.23
N ARG A 213 8.10 -5.24 13.12
CA ARG A 213 9.48 -5.75 13.05
C ARG A 213 9.73 -6.52 11.75
N TRP A 214 8.73 -7.24 11.25
CA TRP A 214 8.80 -7.89 9.95
C TRP A 214 8.80 -6.87 8.81
N GLU A 215 7.86 -5.93 8.82
CA GLU A 215 7.79 -4.84 7.83
C GLU A 215 9.10 -4.06 7.71
N ASP A 216 9.77 -3.83 8.84
CA ASP A 216 11.00 -3.05 8.90
C ASP A 216 12.20 -3.75 8.27
N VAL A 217 12.22 -5.08 8.24
CA VAL A 217 13.40 -5.87 7.82
C VAL A 217 13.17 -6.65 6.54
N TYR A 218 11.92 -6.83 6.11
CA TYR A 218 11.56 -7.76 5.03
C TYR A 218 12.39 -7.52 3.76
N TYR A 219 12.37 -6.32 3.22
CA TYR A 219 13.08 -6.03 1.97
C TYR A 219 14.61 -6.10 2.13
N ASP A 220 15.16 -5.81 3.32
CA ASP A 220 16.60 -6.00 3.55
C ASP A 220 16.98 -7.49 3.50
N VAL A 221 16.11 -8.34 4.05
CA VAL A 221 16.25 -9.80 3.99
C VAL A 221 16.10 -10.31 2.56
N GLU A 222 15.12 -9.81 1.79
CA GLU A 222 14.97 -10.18 0.37
C GLU A 222 16.20 -9.79 -0.45
N ASP A 223 16.73 -8.58 -0.27
CA ASP A 223 17.93 -8.11 -1.00
C ASP A 223 19.14 -9.03 -0.72
N GLU A 224 19.37 -9.40 0.54
CA GLU A 224 20.46 -10.33 0.91
C GLU A 224 20.26 -11.73 0.32
N LEU A 225 19.02 -12.22 0.28
CA LEU A 225 18.71 -13.52 -0.31
C LEU A 225 18.89 -13.49 -1.83
N ASP A 226 18.48 -12.42 -2.49
CA ASP A 226 18.67 -12.24 -3.93
C ASP A 226 20.17 -12.22 -4.29
N GLU A 227 21.00 -11.56 -3.48
CA GLU A 227 22.46 -11.62 -3.62
C GLU A 227 23.01 -13.04 -3.39
N MET A 228 22.56 -13.73 -2.34
CA MET A 228 23.00 -15.10 -2.02
C MET A 228 22.66 -16.09 -3.14
N PHE A 229 21.51 -15.92 -3.79
CA PHE A 229 20.99 -16.85 -4.78
C PHE A 229 21.10 -16.34 -6.23
N ALA A 230 21.78 -15.23 -6.50
CA ALA A 230 21.87 -14.60 -7.82
C ALA A 230 22.28 -15.57 -8.95
N GLU A 231 23.22 -16.47 -8.66
CA GLU A 231 23.75 -17.45 -9.62
C GLU A 231 23.15 -18.86 -9.44
N THR A 232 22.15 -19.02 -8.55
CA THR A 232 21.56 -20.32 -8.25
C THR A 232 20.40 -20.63 -9.22
N PRO A 233 20.45 -21.75 -9.96
CA PRO A 233 19.34 -22.14 -10.84
C PRO A 233 18.06 -22.44 -10.04
N ARG A 234 16.96 -21.77 -10.40
CA ARG A 234 15.63 -22.01 -9.82
C ARG A 234 15.01 -23.29 -10.38
N ARG A 235 15.31 -24.42 -9.74
CA ARG A 235 14.83 -25.78 -10.07
C ARG A 235 13.76 -26.24 -9.08
N MET A 236 13.15 -27.40 -9.36
CA MET A 236 12.22 -28.05 -8.44
C MET A 236 12.79 -28.16 -7.03
N GLY A 237 12.02 -27.71 -6.03
CA GLY A 237 12.40 -27.65 -4.63
C GLY A 237 13.26 -26.44 -4.21
N PHE A 238 13.52 -25.49 -5.11
CA PHE A 238 14.25 -24.26 -4.79
C PHE A 238 13.57 -23.45 -3.68
N CYS A 239 12.24 -23.42 -3.62
CA CYS A 239 11.50 -22.68 -2.60
C CYS A 239 11.87 -23.13 -1.17
N PHE A 240 12.09 -24.42 -0.94
CA PHE A 240 12.47 -24.93 0.38
C PHE A 240 13.86 -24.47 0.80
N GLU A 241 14.82 -24.46 -0.13
CA GLU A 241 16.18 -23.95 0.12
C GLU A 241 16.14 -22.45 0.41
N TYR A 242 15.40 -21.68 -0.40
CA TYR A 242 15.23 -20.25 -0.23
C TYR A 242 14.58 -19.90 1.11
N TRP A 243 13.48 -20.57 1.47
CA TRP A 243 12.78 -20.33 2.73
C TRP A 243 13.61 -20.70 3.94
N GLN A 244 14.39 -21.78 3.88
CA GLN A 244 15.29 -22.14 4.98
C GLN A 244 16.38 -21.09 5.16
N ALA A 245 16.97 -20.59 4.06
CA ALA A 245 17.94 -19.51 4.10
C ALA A 245 17.35 -18.22 4.70
N LYS A 246 16.11 -17.87 4.31
CA LYS A 246 15.37 -16.74 4.87
C LYS A 246 15.16 -16.87 6.38
N ALA A 247 14.69 -18.04 6.84
CA ALA A 247 14.49 -18.32 8.26
C ALA A 247 15.80 -18.22 9.05
N ASP A 248 16.90 -18.77 8.52
CA ASP A 248 18.23 -18.69 9.13
C ASP A 248 18.74 -17.25 9.23
N LEU A 249 18.60 -16.45 8.16
CA LEU A 249 19.01 -15.05 8.12
C LEU A 249 18.24 -14.21 9.14
N LEU A 250 16.91 -14.35 9.14
CA LEU A 250 16.00 -13.72 10.10
C LEU A 250 16.39 -14.05 11.55
N ALA A 251 16.67 -15.33 11.85
CA ALA A 251 17.01 -15.78 13.19
C ALA A 251 18.39 -15.27 13.64
N ARG A 252 19.41 -15.32 12.78
CA ARG A 252 20.79 -14.97 13.13
C ARG A 252 21.00 -13.46 13.22
N LYS A 253 20.57 -12.71 12.20
CA LYS A 253 20.84 -11.27 12.06
C LYS A 253 19.78 -10.44 12.78
N TYR A 254 18.51 -10.76 12.58
CA TYR A 254 17.41 -9.95 13.07
C TYR A 254 16.77 -10.48 14.35
N ARG A 255 17.15 -11.67 14.84
CA ARG A 255 16.56 -12.34 16.02
C ARG A 255 15.06 -12.58 15.88
N ILE A 256 14.62 -12.90 14.66
CA ILE A 256 13.23 -13.23 14.33
C ILE A 256 13.16 -14.73 14.07
N LEU A 257 12.34 -15.44 14.84
CA LEU A 257 12.02 -16.84 14.57
C LEU A 257 10.78 -16.86 13.68
N TRP A 258 10.98 -17.12 12.40
CA TRP A 258 9.92 -17.22 11.40
C TRP A 258 9.75 -18.68 11.00
N ARG A 259 8.50 -19.15 11.01
CA ARG A 259 8.09 -20.45 10.48
C ARG A 259 7.77 -20.30 9.02
N ASN A 260 8.43 -21.09 8.18
CA ASN A 260 8.27 -20.96 6.74
C ASN A 260 6.92 -21.51 6.24
N PRO A 261 6.52 -21.21 4.99
CA PRO A 261 5.23 -21.63 4.45
C PRO A 261 5.00 -23.15 4.49
N HIS A 262 6.04 -23.96 4.26
CA HIS A 262 5.95 -25.42 4.31
C HIS A 262 5.65 -25.93 5.73
N GLU A 263 6.32 -25.39 6.74
CA GLU A 263 6.07 -25.71 8.15
C GLU A 263 4.66 -25.30 8.60
N MET A 264 4.20 -24.14 8.15
CA MET A 264 2.87 -23.62 8.49
C MET A 264 1.73 -24.35 7.78
N ASN A 265 2.01 -24.97 6.63
CA ASN A 265 1.02 -25.59 5.74
C ASN A 265 1.45 -27.00 5.30
N PRO A 266 1.54 -27.98 6.21
CA PRO A 266 2.08 -29.31 5.92
C PRO A 266 1.25 -30.14 4.93
N ASN A 267 0.00 -29.73 4.66
CA ASN A 267 -0.90 -30.40 3.73
C ASN A 267 -0.89 -29.79 2.32
N VAL A 268 -0.08 -28.77 2.09
CA VAL A 268 0.06 -28.10 0.80
C VAL A 268 1.35 -28.57 0.14
N ILE A 269 1.25 -28.95 -1.13
CA ILE A 269 2.41 -29.30 -1.95
C ILE A 269 2.97 -27.98 -2.52
N PHE A 270 4.22 -27.69 -2.17
CA PHE A 270 4.98 -26.56 -2.70
C PHE A 270 6.05 -27.07 -3.66
N ASP A 271 6.37 -26.26 -4.67
CA ASP A 271 7.52 -26.44 -5.56
C ASP A 271 8.10 -25.09 -5.96
#